data_AF-M5CF78-F1
#
_entry.id   AF-M5CF78-F1
#
_cell.length_a   1.000
_cell.length_b   1.000
_cell.length_c   1.000
_cell.angle_alpha   90.00
_cell.angle_beta   90.00
_cell.angle_gamma   90.00
#
_symmetry.space_group_name_H-M   'P 1'
#
loop_
_entity.id
_entity.type
_entity.pdbx_description
1 polymer ?
#
loop_
_entity_poly.entity_id
_entity_poly.type
_entity_poly.pdbx_seq_one_letter_code
_entity_poly.pdbx_strand_id
1 'polypeptide(L)'
;MNPLISFLVLSLPIVASGADLGVPLSWRKFYNERPLEERQNIAQAAIDNIKQYLDKENYEFKGLGYWVSANTYSAIALKDKIVGTQANKALVTAALKVSASLLELLAQLSLTLMAEKSNFESYPHFYKYDFNDDALWWGTASIYAYQAYNDTTFLNYAIDNWNEASK
;
A
#
# COMPACT_ATOMS: atom_id res chain seq x y z
N MET A 1 12.22 57.98 -37.00
CA MET A 1 12.64 56.62 -37.41
C MET A 1 12.62 55.73 -36.18
N ASN A 2 11.74 54.73 -36.16
CA ASN A 2 11.92 53.40 -35.53
C ASN A 2 10.60 52.62 -35.69
N PRO A 3 10.54 51.52 -36.47
CA PRO A 3 9.37 50.66 -36.47
C PRO A 3 9.51 49.62 -35.35
N LEU A 4 8.52 49.57 -34.45
CA LEU A 4 8.35 48.46 -33.52
C LEU A 4 7.84 47.25 -34.33
N ILE A 5 8.72 46.27 -34.55
CA ILE A 5 8.38 44.99 -35.17
C ILE A 5 7.77 44.11 -34.07
N SER A 6 6.44 43.95 -34.08
CA SER A 6 5.76 42.92 -33.29
C SER A 6 5.98 41.56 -33.94
N PHE A 7 6.78 40.70 -33.30
CA PHE A 7 6.90 39.30 -33.67
C PHE A 7 5.66 38.53 -33.19
N LEU A 8 4.84 38.08 -34.13
CA LEU A 8 3.77 37.12 -33.89
C LEU A 8 4.42 35.73 -33.78
N VAL A 9 4.54 35.19 -32.56
CA VAL A 9 5.01 33.81 -32.35
C VAL A 9 3.83 32.87 -32.68
N LEU A 10 3.87 32.27 -33.87
CA LEU A 10 2.99 31.16 -34.25
C LEU A 10 3.43 29.91 -33.50
N SER A 11 2.71 29.55 -32.42
CA SER A 11 2.87 28.26 -31.76
C SER A 11 2.35 27.15 -32.68
N LEU A 12 3.25 26.37 -33.27
CA LEU A 12 2.89 25.13 -33.95
C LEU A 12 2.37 24.12 -32.90
N PRO A 13 1.23 23.45 -33.12
CA PRO A 13 0.81 22.37 -32.25
C PRO A 13 1.79 21.21 -32.41
N ILE A 14 2.59 20.97 -31.38
CA ILE A 14 3.39 19.76 -31.25
C ILE A 14 2.38 18.62 -31.10
N VAL A 15 2.35 17.69 -32.06
CA VAL A 15 1.55 16.49 -31.95
C VAL A 15 2.16 15.65 -30.83
N ALA A 16 1.54 15.67 -29.65
CA ALA A 16 1.87 14.76 -28.58
C ALA A 16 1.32 13.36 -28.94
N SER A 17 2.21 12.44 -29.31
CA SER A 17 1.87 11.01 -29.35
C SER A 17 2.02 10.48 -27.94
N GLY A 18 0.90 10.21 -27.27
CA GLY A 18 0.89 9.46 -26.01
C GLY A 18 1.08 7.98 -26.27
N ALA A 19 1.81 7.29 -25.40
CA ALA A 19 1.80 5.83 -25.40
C ALA A 19 0.39 5.35 -25.08
N ASP A 20 -0.18 4.49 -25.92
CA ASP A 20 -1.41 3.78 -25.59
C ASP A 20 -1.08 2.74 -24.51
N LEU A 21 -1.43 3.07 -23.27
CA LEU A 21 -1.35 2.16 -22.12
C LEU A 21 -2.61 1.29 -21.97
N GLY A 22 -3.51 1.34 -22.96
CA GLY A 22 -4.66 0.46 -23.06
C GLY A 22 -4.26 -1.00 -23.28
N VAL A 23 -5.20 -1.90 -23.03
CA VAL A 23 -5.01 -3.32 -23.31
C VAL A 23 -4.85 -3.51 -24.82
N PRO A 24 -3.75 -4.10 -25.33
CA PRO A 24 -3.58 -4.30 -26.75
C PRO A 24 -4.73 -5.13 -27.34
N LEU A 25 -5.40 -4.59 -28.36
CA LEU A 25 -6.56 -5.26 -28.98
C LEU A 25 -6.19 -6.56 -29.70
N SER A 26 -4.90 -6.79 -29.97
CA SER A 26 -4.37 -8.04 -30.51
C SER A 26 -4.31 -9.18 -29.48
N TRP A 27 -4.56 -8.92 -28.19
CA TRP A 27 -4.58 -9.96 -27.17
C TRP A 27 -5.79 -10.87 -27.33
N ARG A 28 -5.61 -12.17 -27.03
CA ARG A 28 -6.64 -13.21 -27.14
C ARG A 28 -7.98 -12.81 -26.46
N LYS A 29 -7.92 -12.04 -25.37
CA LYS A 29 -9.08 -11.49 -24.65
C LYS A 29 -8.78 -10.05 -24.22
N PHE A 30 -9.03 -9.09 -25.13
CA PHE A 30 -8.86 -7.66 -24.85
C PHE A 30 -10.05 -7.03 -24.10
N TYR A 31 -11.16 -7.75 -23.97
CA TYR A 31 -12.37 -7.31 -23.28
C TYR A 31 -12.81 -8.30 -22.19
N ASN A 32 -13.72 -7.86 -21.33
CA ASN A 32 -14.31 -8.68 -20.28
C ASN A 32 -15.82 -8.80 -20.50
N GLU A 33 -16.35 -10.02 -20.48
CA GLU A 33 -17.79 -10.29 -20.62
C GLU A 33 -18.58 -9.93 -19.37
N ARG A 34 -17.92 -9.88 -18.20
CA ARG A 34 -18.56 -9.48 -16.94
C ARG A 34 -18.63 -7.96 -16.82
N PRO A 35 -19.80 -7.39 -16.51
CA PRO A 35 -19.94 -6.00 -16.12
C PRO A 35 -18.94 -5.60 -15.03
N LEU A 36 -18.54 -4.33 -15.02
CA LEU A 36 -17.59 -3.81 -14.02
C LEU A 36 -18.06 -4.10 -12.59
N GLU A 37 -19.32 -3.81 -12.29
CA GLU A 37 -19.93 -4.03 -10.97
C GLU A 37 -19.86 -5.50 -10.54
N GLU A 38 -20.16 -6.45 -11.45
CA GLU A 38 -20.07 -7.88 -11.14
C GLU A 38 -18.63 -8.26 -10.73
N ARG A 39 -17.62 -7.75 -11.44
CA ARG A 39 -16.21 -8.01 -11.12
C ARG A 39 -15.81 -7.43 -9.76
N GLN A 40 -16.30 -6.24 -9.44
CA GLN A 40 -16.05 -5.59 -8.15
C GLN A 40 -16.70 -6.38 -7.00
N ASN A 41 -17.92 -6.88 -7.21
CA ASN A 41 -18.64 -7.70 -6.24
C ASN A 41 -17.95 -9.04 -6.01
N ILE A 42 -17.46 -9.71 -7.06
CA ILE A 42 -16.67 -10.94 -6.94
C ILE A 42 -15.39 -10.69 -6.12
N ALA A 43 -14.68 -9.59 -6.40
CA ALA A 43 -13.48 -9.24 -5.65
C ALA A 43 -13.77 -8.97 -4.17
N GLN A 44 -14.85 -8.24 -3.87
CA GLN A 44 -15.26 -7.97 -2.50
C GLN A 44 -15.69 -9.26 -1.77
N ALA A 45 -16.42 -10.15 -2.43
CA ALA A 45 -16.81 -11.44 -1.86
C ALA A 45 -15.61 -12.31 -1.50
N ALA A 46 -14.54 -12.30 -2.31
CA ALA A 46 -13.29 -12.99 -1.98
C ALA A 46 -12.60 -12.39 -0.75
N ILE A 47 -12.57 -11.05 -0.65
CA ILE A 47 -12.07 -10.33 0.53
C ILE A 47 -12.90 -10.69 1.78
N ASP A 48 -14.22 -10.77 1.65
CA ASP A 48 -15.08 -11.11 2.78
C ASP A 48 -14.91 -12.58 3.22
N ASN A 49 -14.63 -13.47 2.26
CA ASN A 49 -14.30 -14.86 2.58
C ASN A 49 -12.97 -14.99 3.35
N ILE A 50 -11.91 -14.31 2.94
CA ILE A 50 -10.60 -14.46 3.62
C ILE A 50 -10.60 -13.85 5.04
N LYS A 51 -11.44 -12.84 5.30
CA LYS A 51 -11.62 -12.23 6.64
C LYS A 51 -11.99 -13.24 7.73
N GLN A 52 -12.59 -14.40 7.39
CA GLN A 52 -12.91 -15.42 8.39
C GLN A 52 -11.65 -16.02 9.06
N TYR A 53 -10.50 -15.92 8.39
CA TYR A 53 -9.21 -16.40 8.89
C TYR A 53 -8.43 -15.31 9.62
N LEU A 54 -8.97 -14.09 9.73
CA LEU A 54 -8.31 -12.99 10.42
C LEU A 54 -8.20 -13.29 11.91
N ASP A 55 -6.97 -13.29 12.42
CA ASP A 55 -6.70 -13.16 13.83
C ASP A 55 -6.75 -11.68 14.22
N LYS A 56 -7.67 -11.30 15.10
CA LYS A 56 -7.89 -9.91 15.49
C LYS A 56 -6.90 -9.41 16.55
N GLU A 57 -6.09 -10.29 17.13
CA GLU A 57 -5.08 -9.90 18.12
C GLU A 57 -3.84 -9.33 17.42
N ASN A 58 -3.40 -9.96 16.34
CA ASN A 58 -2.19 -9.59 15.62
C ASN A 58 -2.44 -9.14 14.17
N TYR A 59 -3.69 -9.20 13.69
CA TYR A 59 -4.08 -8.86 12.32
C TYR A 59 -3.39 -9.70 11.23
N GLU A 60 -2.97 -10.91 11.57
CA GLU A 60 -2.51 -11.89 10.58
C GLU A 60 -3.66 -12.81 10.15
N PHE A 61 -3.58 -13.33 8.93
CA PHE A 61 -4.50 -14.36 8.46
C PHE A 61 -3.94 -15.73 8.82
N LYS A 62 -4.73 -16.50 9.58
CA LYS A 62 -4.39 -17.87 10.00
C LYS A 62 -4.07 -18.73 8.78
N GLY A 63 -2.91 -19.40 8.84
CA GLY A 63 -2.39 -20.23 7.75
C GLY A 63 -1.56 -19.48 6.69
N LEU A 64 -1.56 -18.13 6.70
CA LEU A 64 -0.71 -17.32 5.82
C LEU A 64 0.54 -16.80 6.54
N GLY A 65 0.40 -16.38 7.80
CA GLY A 65 1.49 -15.78 8.58
C GLY A 65 1.77 -14.32 8.21
N TYR A 66 2.83 -13.75 8.80
CA TYR A 66 3.04 -12.31 8.88
C TYR A 66 3.15 -11.59 7.52
N TRP A 67 4.18 -11.86 6.71
CA TRP A 67 4.39 -11.14 5.44
C TRP A 67 3.34 -11.46 4.37
N VAL A 68 2.81 -12.68 4.35
CA VAL A 68 1.73 -13.05 3.43
C VAL A 68 0.44 -12.32 3.80
N SER A 69 0.24 -12.01 5.08
CA SER A 69 -0.86 -11.14 5.51
C SER A 69 -0.71 -9.73 4.96
N ALA A 70 0.51 -9.16 4.96
CA ALA A 70 0.78 -7.87 4.32
C ALA A 70 0.45 -7.86 2.81
N ASN A 71 0.77 -8.95 2.11
CA ASN A 71 0.37 -9.13 0.70
C ASN A 71 -1.15 -9.12 0.54
N THR A 72 -1.88 -9.77 1.45
CA THR A 72 -3.34 -9.78 1.44
C THR A 72 -3.89 -8.37 1.63
N TYR A 73 -3.34 -7.58 2.57
CA TYR A 73 -3.74 -6.19 2.76
C TYR A 73 -3.40 -5.29 1.58
N SER A 74 -2.29 -5.54 0.89
CA SER A 74 -1.94 -4.85 -0.36
C SER A 74 -3.03 -5.03 -1.42
N ALA A 75 -3.50 -6.28 -1.63
CA ALA A 75 -4.56 -6.58 -2.58
C ALA A 75 -5.90 -5.94 -2.19
N ILE A 76 -6.23 -5.93 -0.90
CA ILE A 76 -7.45 -5.30 -0.37
C ILE A 76 -7.44 -3.79 -0.61
N ALA A 77 -6.35 -3.10 -0.25
CA ALA A 77 -6.20 -1.66 -0.47
C ALA A 77 -6.19 -1.30 -1.96
N LEU A 78 -5.50 -2.10 -2.79
CA LEU A 78 -5.46 -1.91 -4.24
C LEU A 78 -6.86 -2.07 -4.87
N LYS A 79 -7.67 -3.04 -4.41
CA LYS A 79 -9.07 -3.14 -4.84
C LYS A 79 -9.83 -1.86 -4.53
N ASP A 80 -9.70 -1.34 -3.32
CA ASP A 80 -10.36 -0.10 -2.90
C ASP A 80 -9.94 1.09 -3.77
N LYS A 81 -8.63 1.21 -4.07
CA LYS A 81 -8.09 2.20 -5.00
C LYS A 81 -8.69 2.08 -6.42
N ILE A 82 -8.67 0.88 -7.01
CA ILE A 82 -9.13 0.64 -8.39
C ILE A 82 -10.63 0.94 -8.52
N VAL A 83 -11.40 0.62 -7.49
CA VAL A 83 -12.86 0.80 -7.48
C VAL A 83 -13.27 2.19 -7.02
N GLY A 84 -12.36 2.97 -6.42
CA GLY A 84 -12.65 4.29 -5.86
C GLY A 84 -13.49 4.21 -4.58
N THR A 85 -13.32 3.16 -3.79
CA THR A 85 -14.07 2.94 -2.53
C THR A 85 -13.15 2.96 -1.31
N GLN A 86 -13.73 3.14 -0.12
CA GLN A 86 -13.03 2.95 1.16
C GLN A 86 -13.61 1.81 1.99
N ALA A 87 -14.27 0.84 1.33
CA ALA A 87 -15.04 -0.21 1.97
C ALA A 87 -14.22 -1.06 2.97
N ASN A 88 -12.92 -1.19 2.73
CA ASN A 88 -12.03 -2.00 3.56
C ASN A 88 -11.03 -1.17 4.37
N LYS A 89 -11.15 0.17 4.35
CA LYS A 89 -10.20 1.09 5.01
C LYS A 89 -10.02 0.80 6.49
N ALA A 90 -11.10 0.52 7.22
CA ALA A 90 -11.03 0.24 8.66
C ALA A 90 -10.15 -1.00 8.96
N LEU A 91 -10.33 -2.08 8.20
CA LEU A 91 -9.55 -3.30 8.34
C LEU A 91 -8.07 -3.05 8.02
N VAL A 92 -7.78 -2.44 6.87
CA VAL A 92 -6.40 -2.17 6.43
C VAL A 92 -5.71 -1.22 7.41
N THR A 93 -6.39 -0.18 7.87
CA THR A 93 -5.86 0.77 8.86
C THR A 93 -5.49 0.07 10.15
N ALA A 94 -6.37 -0.79 10.67
CA ALA A 94 -6.10 -1.50 11.91
C ALA A 94 -4.90 -2.46 11.77
N ALA A 95 -4.80 -3.19 10.66
CA ALA A 95 -3.68 -4.07 10.40
C ALA A 95 -2.34 -3.33 10.29
N LEU A 96 -2.29 -2.24 9.50
CA LEU A 96 -1.08 -1.44 9.33
C LEU A 96 -0.67 -0.74 10.62
N LYS A 97 -1.64 -0.31 11.43
CA LYS A 97 -1.34 0.25 12.75
C LYS A 97 -0.78 -0.82 13.66
N VAL A 98 -1.38 -2.01 13.75
CA VAL A 98 -0.87 -3.10 14.60
C VAL A 98 0.54 -3.53 14.20
N SER A 99 0.82 -3.64 12.90
CA SER A 99 2.17 -3.97 12.43
C SER A 99 3.18 -2.86 12.69
N ALA A 100 2.77 -1.59 12.64
CA ALA A 100 3.61 -0.45 13.02
C ALA A 100 3.74 -0.25 14.55
N SER A 101 2.70 -0.59 15.31
CA SER A 101 2.51 -0.26 16.74
C SER A 101 3.04 -1.33 17.69
N LEU A 102 3.58 -2.44 17.18
CA LEU A 102 4.49 -3.26 17.99
C LEU A 102 5.63 -2.40 18.58
N LEU A 103 5.89 -1.20 18.03
CA LEU A 103 6.79 -0.21 18.62
C LEU A 103 6.17 0.77 19.62
N GLU A 104 4.92 1.24 19.48
CA GLU A 104 4.37 2.25 20.41
C GLU A 104 4.11 1.65 21.79
N LEU A 105 3.61 0.40 21.84
CA LEU A 105 3.38 -0.30 23.10
C LEU A 105 4.71 -0.71 23.75
N LEU A 106 5.71 -1.13 22.96
CA LEU A 106 7.04 -1.45 23.47
C LEU A 106 7.80 -0.19 23.89
N ALA A 107 7.70 0.95 23.19
CA ALA A 107 8.32 2.21 23.59
C ALA A 107 7.71 2.78 24.89
N GLN A 108 6.40 2.61 25.11
CA GLN A 108 5.74 2.99 26.36
C GLN A 108 6.02 2.00 27.50
N LEU A 109 6.17 0.69 27.23
CA LEU A 109 6.63 -0.28 28.24
C LEU A 109 8.13 -0.15 28.56
N SER A 110 8.93 0.28 27.58
CA SER A 110 10.40 0.40 27.70
C SER A 110 10.83 1.49 28.67
N LEU A 111 10.02 2.53 28.89
CA LEU A 111 10.33 3.55 29.90
C LEU A 111 10.34 2.97 31.33
N THR A 112 9.71 1.81 31.55
CA THR A 112 9.63 1.13 32.85
C THR A 112 10.55 -0.09 32.97
N LEU A 113 11.11 -0.60 31.86
CA LEU A 113 11.86 -1.88 31.79
C LEU A 113 13.32 -1.74 31.31
N MET A 114 13.77 -0.55 30.92
CA MET A 114 15.13 -0.28 30.40
C MET A 114 16.21 -0.14 31.50
N ALA A 115 16.24 -1.06 32.47
CA ALA A 115 17.36 -1.21 33.39
C ALA A 115 18.12 -2.54 33.21
N GLU A 116 17.62 -3.51 32.44
CA GLU A 116 18.23 -4.86 32.47
C GLU A 116 18.15 -5.65 31.14
N LYS A 117 18.38 -5.01 29.99
CA LYS A 117 18.71 -5.75 28.76
C LYS A 117 19.40 -4.88 27.71
N SER A 118 20.70 -4.69 27.88
CA SER A 118 21.58 -3.88 27.02
C SER A 118 21.83 -4.44 25.61
N ASN A 119 21.08 -5.42 25.12
CA ASN A 119 21.39 -6.13 23.87
C ASN A 119 20.18 -6.30 22.93
N PHE A 120 19.07 -5.60 23.15
CA PHE A 120 18.09 -5.43 22.09
C PHE A 120 18.60 -4.30 21.20
N GLU A 121 19.30 -4.66 20.13
CA GLU A 121 19.48 -3.74 19.02
C GLU A 121 18.09 -3.23 18.62
N SER A 122 17.91 -1.93 18.83
CA SER A 122 16.70 -1.21 18.53
C SER A 122 16.51 -1.16 17.02
N TYR A 123 15.88 -2.18 16.44
CA TYR A 123 15.42 -2.15 15.05
C TYR A 123 13.97 -1.64 15.07
N PRO A 124 13.76 -0.34 14.83
CA PRO A 124 12.47 0.27 15.00
C PRO A 124 11.67 -0.01 13.74
N HIS A 125 10.60 -0.78 13.94
CA HIS A 125 9.51 -1.05 13.01
C HIS A 125 9.74 -2.19 12.00
N PHE A 126 8.71 -3.03 11.85
CA PHE A 126 8.50 -3.96 10.73
C PHE A 126 9.42 -5.19 10.60
N TYR A 127 10.40 -5.32 11.50
CA TYR A 127 11.34 -6.44 11.59
C TYR A 127 10.83 -7.50 12.59
N LYS A 128 9.63 -8.08 12.34
CA LYS A 128 9.07 -9.06 13.30
C LYS A 128 9.94 -10.33 13.43
N TYR A 129 10.84 -10.61 12.48
CA TYR A 129 11.66 -11.82 12.44
C TYR A 129 13.06 -11.65 11.83
N ASP A 130 13.57 -10.42 11.80
CA ASP A 130 14.85 -10.08 11.19
C ASP A 130 14.98 -10.33 9.67
N PHE A 131 13.85 -10.41 8.95
CA PHE A 131 13.84 -10.59 7.51
C PHE A 131 13.41 -9.32 6.77
N ASN A 132 14.19 -8.93 5.77
CA ASN A 132 13.94 -7.72 4.99
C ASN A 132 12.69 -7.82 4.10
N ASP A 133 12.28 -9.01 3.67
CA ASP A 133 11.08 -9.20 2.87
C ASP A 133 9.82 -8.89 3.66
N ASP A 134 9.75 -9.21 4.96
CA ASP A 134 8.64 -8.82 5.83
C ASP A 134 8.37 -7.31 5.74
N ALA A 135 9.41 -6.50 5.98
CA ALA A 135 9.33 -5.04 5.91
C ALA A 135 9.00 -4.54 4.49
N LEU A 136 9.55 -5.16 3.44
CA LEU A 136 9.21 -4.79 2.05
C LEU A 136 7.72 -5.01 1.76
N TRP A 137 7.13 -6.11 2.25
CA TRP A 137 5.71 -6.42 2.04
C TRP A 137 4.79 -5.48 2.83
N TRP A 138 5.13 -5.16 4.08
CA TRP A 138 4.38 -4.19 4.87
C TRP A 138 4.50 -2.75 4.35
N GLY A 139 5.67 -2.36 3.85
CA GLY A 139 5.87 -1.09 3.16
C GLY A 139 5.03 -1.00 1.88
N THR A 140 4.98 -2.09 1.09
CA THR A 140 4.15 -2.18 -0.11
C THR A 140 2.66 -2.02 0.21
N ALA A 141 2.17 -2.71 1.25
CA ALA A 141 0.78 -2.58 1.71
C ALA A 141 0.46 -1.14 2.12
N SER A 142 1.41 -0.48 2.76
CA SER A 142 1.28 0.92 3.20
C SER A 142 1.21 1.90 2.04
N ILE A 143 1.97 1.70 0.95
CA ILE A 143 1.82 2.51 -0.28
C ILE A 143 0.44 2.33 -0.90
N TYR A 144 -0.06 1.10 -1.02
CA TYR A 144 -1.40 0.89 -1.59
C TYR A 144 -2.49 1.50 -0.71
N ALA A 145 -2.34 1.43 0.62
CA ALA A 145 -3.25 2.09 1.55
C ALA A 145 -3.20 3.62 1.43
N TYR A 146 -2.02 4.23 1.31
CA TYR A 146 -1.88 5.67 1.03
C TYR A 146 -2.59 6.05 -0.28
N GLN A 147 -2.36 5.30 -1.36
CA GLN A 147 -2.99 5.56 -2.65
C GLN A 147 -4.52 5.39 -2.62
N ALA A 148 -5.03 4.43 -1.85
CA ALA A 148 -6.46 4.17 -1.74
C ALA A 148 -7.18 5.18 -0.83
N TYR A 149 -6.52 5.60 0.25
CA TYR A 149 -7.19 6.28 1.37
C TYR A 149 -6.70 7.70 1.62
N ASN A 150 -5.66 8.14 0.91
CA ASN A 150 -5.02 9.45 1.00
C ASN A 150 -4.63 9.85 2.45
N ASP A 151 -4.18 8.87 3.23
CA ASP A 151 -3.72 9.06 4.60
C ASP A 151 -2.20 8.99 4.64
N THR A 152 -1.57 10.14 4.89
CA THR A 152 -0.11 10.29 4.88
C THR A 152 0.59 9.48 5.97
N THR A 153 -0.14 9.02 6.99
CA THR A 153 0.40 8.07 7.98
C THR A 153 0.93 6.82 7.30
N PHE A 154 0.21 6.28 6.32
CA PHE A 154 0.65 5.08 5.60
C PHE A 154 1.82 5.36 4.64
N LEU A 155 1.93 6.58 4.11
CA LEU A 155 3.12 6.96 3.36
C LEU A 155 4.35 6.96 4.27
N ASN A 156 4.24 7.48 5.48
CA ASN A 156 5.34 7.45 6.45
C ASN A 156 5.72 6.02 6.83
N TYR A 157 4.73 5.14 7.08
CA TYR A 157 5.01 3.72 7.33
C TYR A 157 5.77 3.06 6.17
N ALA A 158 5.43 3.36 4.92
CA ALA A 158 6.16 2.83 3.78
C ALA A 158 7.61 3.33 3.73
N ILE A 159 7.83 4.62 3.98
CA ILE A 159 9.17 5.21 4.04
C ILE A 159 10.01 4.53 5.13
N ASP A 160 9.44 4.38 6.32
CA ASP A 160 10.12 3.75 7.46
C ASP A 160 10.48 2.28 7.14
N ASN A 161 9.53 1.50 6.61
CA ASN A 161 9.75 0.11 6.17
C ASN A 161 10.91 -0.02 5.17
N TRP A 162 10.94 0.83 4.15
CA TRP A 162 11.93 0.73 3.07
C TRP A 162 13.29 1.25 3.47
N ASN A 163 13.34 2.27 4.33
CA ASN A 163 14.59 2.73 4.94
C ASN A 163 15.19 1.62 5.81
N GLU A 164 14.36 0.88 6.56
CA GLU A 164 14.84 -0.23 7.39
C GLU A 164 15.35 -1.40 6.53
N ALA A 165 14.56 -1.85 5.56
CA ALA A 165 14.92 -2.99 4.70
C ALA A 165 16.16 -2.76 3.81
N SER A 166 16.60 -1.50 3.67
CA SER A 166 17.74 -1.10 2.83
C SER A 166 19.05 -0.89 3.59
N LYS A 167 19.06 -1.12 4.91
CA LYS A 167 20.27 -1.10 5.75
C LYS A 167 21.08 -2.39 5.58
#